data_AF-A0A7S2NQD4-F1
#
_entry.id   AF-A0A7S2NQD4-F1
#
_cell.length_a   1.000
_cell.length_b   1.000
_cell.length_c   1.000
_cell.angle_alpha   90.00
_cell.angle_beta   90.00
_cell.angle_gamma   90.00
#
_symmetry.space_group_name_H-M   'P 1'
#
loop_
_entity.id
_entity.type
_entity.pdbx_description
1 polymer ?
#
loop_
_entity_poly.entity_id
_entity_poly.type
_entity_poly.pdbx_seq_one_letter_code
_entity_poly.pdbx_strand_id
1 'polypeptide(L)'
;AGGGKQGGGRGGADKAGGDAARDNGGDTKVTSLKQGFAAASAVTKAAKLAGLSFASMGASAIGNAAAQDDPAKRLPSSLWSPQERITLEAKGSTTLQVQFLPFQLGDYSCTVLFADAEVGEFSYELRGSSTLPPPIEVLPFNSEASSSTLKEVTLPFRNPLIEKARAIVLDRSVKEKERMGNLWGKEPLLRGPLSLQLSYGSTFFSGPAELDLVDNERRGGRGGGVRSSGASTLGSLAGSGVGTPRARNDAPPTAQASADANKLLLRFSPAEPGQYTAELLALSPLDVRIYSLAGSCAAPG
;
A
#
# COMPACT_ATOMS: atom_id res chain seq x y z
N ALA A 1 79.38 11.94 -8.20
CA ALA A 1 78.77 13.23 -7.83
C ALA A 1 79.09 14.25 -8.93
N GLY A 2 78.10 15.02 -9.37
CA GLY A 2 78.13 15.85 -10.59
C GLY A 2 77.61 15.04 -11.78
N GLY A 3 76.56 15.39 -12.51
CA GLY A 3 76.01 16.71 -12.81
C GLY A 3 76.11 16.88 -14.33
N GLY A 4 74.99 17.02 -15.04
CA GLY A 4 75.05 17.24 -16.50
C GLY A 4 73.72 17.06 -17.25
N LYS A 5 72.97 18.16 -17.36
CA LYS A 5 71.90 18.38 -18.34
C LYS A 5 72.49 18.54 -19.76
N GLN A 6 71.79 18.03 -20.77
CA GLN A 6 71.72 18.50 -22.18
C GLN A 6 70.76 17.55 -22.93
N GLY A 7 69.87 17.92 -23.85
CA GLY A 7 69.46 19.16 -24.52
C GLY A 7 68.24 18.77 -25.40
N GLY A 8 67.24 19.63 -25.57
CA GLY A 8 67.01 20.39 -26.81
C GLY A 8 66.44 19.49 -27.93
N GLY A 9 65.25 19.66 -28.48
CA GLY A 9 64.41 20.79 -28.90
C GLY A 9 63.38 20.15 -29.86
N ARG A 10 62.43 20.75 -30.56
CA ARG A 10 61.95 22.10 -30.88
C ARG A 10 60.68 21.82 -31.69
N GLY A 11 59.66 22.68 -31.62
CA GLY A 11 58.54 22.62 -32.56
C GLY A 11 57.29 23.31 -32.04
N GLY A 12 57.34 24.63 -31.94
CA GLY A 12 56.13 25.44 -31.82
C GLY A 12 55.48 25.67 -33.18
N ALA A 13 54.16 25.88 -33.16
CA ALA A 13 53.48 26.83 -34.04
C ALA A 13 52.09 27.11 -33.47
N ASP A 14 51.85 28.39 -33.22
CA ASP A 14 50.59 29.00 -32.80
C ASP A 14 49.44 28.76 -33.79
N LYS A 15 48.22 28.71 -33.27
CA LYS A 15 47.09 29.40 -33.91
C LYS A 15 45.95 29.66 -32.92
N ALA A 16 45.57 30.93 -32.89
CA ALA A 16 44.48 31.50 -32.14
C ALA A 16 43.11 31.18 -32.76
N GLY A 17 42.07 31.27 -31.92
CA GLY A 17 40.77 31.83 -32.29
C GLY A 17 39.61 30.86 -32.43
N GLY A 18 38.50 31.18 -31.73
CA GLY A 18 37.16 31.00 -32.27
C GLY A 18 36.22 30.10 -31.47
N ASP A 19 35.34 30.73 -30.71
CA ASP A 19 34.01 30.21 -30.33
C ASP A 19 33.30 29.50 -31.49
N ALA A 20 32.65 28.37 -31.20
CA ALA A 20 31.24 28.16 -31.52
C ALA A 20 30.76 26.75 -31.13
N ALA A 21 29.63 26.75 -30.46
CA ALA A 21 28.75 25.64 -30.13
C ALA A 21 28.51 24.62 -31.25
N ARG A 22 28.50 23.33 -30.87
CA ARG A 22 27.74 22.22 -31.47
C ARG A 22 27.43 21.26 -30.31
N ASP A 23 26.23 21.33 -29.75
CA ASP A 23 25.05 20.57 -30.18
C ASP A 23 25.34 19.06 -30.21
N ASN A 24 24.92 18.38 -29.14
CA ASN A 24 24.70 16.94 -29.13
C ASN A 24 23.44 16.69 -28.29
N GLY A 25 22.33 16.56 -29.00
CA GLY A 25 21.00 16.32 -28.46
C GLY A 25 20.92 15.02 -27.68
N GLY A 26 20.55 15.15 -26.41
CA GLY A 26 19.92 14.10 -25.63
C GLY A 26 18.42 14.35 -25.63
N ASP A 27 17.67 13.48 -26.30
CA ASP A 27 16.20 13.45 -26.30
C ASP A 27 15.66 13.35 -24.87
N THR A 28 15.36 14.50 -24.26
CA THR A 28 14.42 14.59 -23.14
C THR A 28 13.10 15.06 -23.71
N LYS A 29 12.21 14.10 -23.89
CA LYS A 29 10.86 14.27 -24.40
C LYS A 29 10.07 15.18 -23.45
N VAL A 30 10.10 16.49 -23.72
CA VAL A 30 9.18 17.47 -23.11
C VAL A 30 7.78 17.14 -23.61
N THR A 31 6.99 16.44 -22.81
CA THR A 31 5.57 16.23 -23.11
C THR A 31 4.81 17.53 -22.82
N SER A 32 4.64 18.32 -23.89
CA SER A 32 3.66 19.39 -23.97
C SER A 32 2.27 18.86 -23.62
N LEU A 33 1.62 19.53 -22.66
CA LEU A 33 0.28 19.24 -22.18
C LEU A 33 -0.75 19.56 -23.27
N LYS A 34 -1.14 18.57 -24.08
CA LYS A 34 -2.42 18.57 -24.79
C LYS A 34 -2.99 17.15 -24.83
N GLN A 35 -4.27 17.06 -24.43
CA GLN A 35 -5.16 15.90 -24.39
C GLN A 35 -5.00 14.93 -23.20
N GLY A 36 -5.86 15.13 -22.20
CA GLY A 36 -6.07 14.20 -21.09
C GLY A 36 -7.52 14.23 -20.61
N PHE A 37 -8.46 13.77 -21.44
CA PHE A 37 -9.87 13.58 -21.05
C PHE A 37 -10.26 12.09 -20.92
N ALA A 38 -9.31 11.18 -20.68
CA ALA A 38 -9.57 9.74 -20.64
C ALA A 38 -9.41 9.06 -19.26
N ALA A 39 -8.78 9.71 -18.27
CA ALA A 39 -8.47 9.06 -16.97
C ALA A 39 -9.66 8.97 -16.00
N ALA A 40 -10.69 9.82 -16.17
CA ALA A 40 -11.90 9.78 -15.35
C ALA A 40 -12.71 8.46 -15.53
N SER A 41 -12.51 7.74 -16.63
CA SER A 41 -13.26 6.53 -16.97
C SER A 41 -12.88 5.31 -16.11
N ALA A 42 -11.61 5.18 -15.71
CA ALA A 42 -11.13 3.99 -15.00
C ALA A 42 -11.64 3.93 -13.54
N VAL A 43 -11.68 5.07 -12.85
CA VAL A 43 -12.17 5.17 -11.47
C VAL A 43 -13.68 4.91 -11.40
N THR A 44 -14.45 5.48 -12.34
CA THR A 44 -15.90 5.25 -12.41
C THR A 44 -16.22 3.82 -12.82
N LYS A 45 -15.44 3.20 -13.71
CA LYS A 45 -15.65 1.81 -14.14
C LYS A 45 -15.33 0.82 -13.00
N ALA A 46 -14.28 1.07 -12.22
CA ALA A 46 -13.95 0.28 -11.03
C ALA A 46 -15.01 0.42 -9.92
N ALA A 47 -15.46 1.64 -9.61
CA ALA A 47 -16.54 1.88 -8.66
C ALA A 47 -17.87 1.25 -9.10
N LYS A 48 -18.15 1.24 -10.42
CA LYS A 48 -19.35 0.65 -11.00
C LYS A 48 -19.31 -0.89 -11.08
N LEU A 49 -18.15 -1.49 -11.31
CA LEU A 49 -17.93 -2.94 -11.22
C LEU A 49 -17.94 -3.46 -9.78
N ALA A 50 -17.58 -2.61 -8.82
CA ALA A 50 -17.61 -2.95 -7.40
C ALA A 50 -18.99 -2.76 -6.74
N GLY A 51 -19.98 -2.15 -7.41
CA GLY A 51 -21.27 -1.79 -6.79
C GLY A 51 -21.14 -0.80 -5.62
N LEU A 52 -19.95 -0.24 -5.39
CA LEU A 52 -19.64 0.62 -4.27
C LEU A 52 -19.93 2.07 -4.68
N SER A 53 -21.13 2.56 -4.37
CA SER A 53 -21.33 4.00 -4.22
C SER A 53 -20.57 4.45 -2.96
N PHE A 54 -19.32 4.88 -3.12
CA PHE A 54 -18.50 5.43 -2.01
C PHE A 54 -19.16 6.63 -1.31
N ALA A 55 -20.17 7.25 -1.94
CA ALA A 55 -20.93 8.37 -1.38
C ALA A 55 -21.92 7.99 -0.26
N SER A 56 -22.26 6.71 -0.03
CA SER A 56 -23.34 6.31 0.90
C SER A 56 -22.91 5.61 2.19
N MET A 57 -21.62 5.34 2.41
CA MET A 57 -21.17 4.76 3.70
C MET A 57 -21.05 5.80 4.84
N GLY A 58 -21.35 7.08 4.58
CA GLY A 58 -21.28 8.16 5.57
C GLY A 58 -22.58 8.53 6.27
N ALA A 59 -23.72 7.90 5.94
CA ALA A 59 -25.00 8.31 6.54
C ALA A 59 -25.98 7.14 6.62
N SER A 60 -26.01 6.44 7.76
CA SER A 60 -27.23 5.99 8.46
C SER A 60 -26.92 5.00 9.59
N ALA A 61 -27.02 5.46 10.84
CA ALA A 61 -27.68 4.72 11.94
C ALA A 61 -27.72 5.63 13.18
N ILE A 62 -28.91 6.16 13.49
CA ILE A 62 -29.21 6.76 14.78
C ILE A 62 -29.26 5.60 15.80
N GLY A 63 -28.27 5.53 16.68
CA GLY A 63 -28.20 4.57 17.78
C GLY A 63 -26.95 4.80 18.64
N ASN A 64 -27.14 4.98 19.94
CA ASN A 64 -26.17 5.52 20.90
C ASN A 64 -24.82 4.76 21.05
N ALA A 65 -23.75 5.56 21.19
CA ALA A 65 -22.59 5.40 22.08
C ALA A 65 -21.57 4.25 21.88
N ALA A 66 -20.66 4.45 20.93
CA ALA A 66 -19.20 4.39 21.16
C ALA A 66 -18.56 5.29 20.10
N ALA A 67 -17.56 6.11 20.44
CA ALA A 67 -16.87 6.92 19.44
C ALA A 67 -16.28 5.98 18.37
N GLN A 68 -16.96 5.88 17.23
CA GLN A 68 -16.52 5.07 16.11
C GLN A 68 -15.24 5.72 15.59
N ASP A 69 -14.09 5.12 15.92
CA ASP A 69 -12.77 5.54 15.47
C ASP A 69 -12.79 5.59 13.93
N ASP A 70 -12.95 6.78 13.36
CA ASP A 70 -12.85 6.97 11.91
C ASP A 70 -11.40 6.71 11.49
N PRO A 71 -11.13 5.58 10.81
CA PRO A 71 -9.76 5.18 10.53
C PRO A 71 -9.10 6.09 9.48
N ALA A 72 -9.88 6.89 8.74
CA ALA A 72 -9.35 7.90 7.81
C ALA A 72 -8.59 9.01 8.56
N LYS A 73 -8.94 9.30 9.82
CA LYS A 73 -8.23 10.30 10.64
C LYS A 73 -6.80 9.89 11.00
N ARG A 74 -6.45 8.61 10.81
CA ARG A 74 -5.11 8.08 11.05
C ARG A 74 -4.28 8.03 9.78
N LEU A 75 -4.78 8.53 8.65
CA LEU A 75 -4.02 8.57 7.41
C LEU A 75 -3.08 9.79 7.38
N PRO A 76 -1.90 9.65 6.79
CA PRO A 76 -0.99 10.76 6.57
C PRO A 76 -1.50 11.66 5.44
N SER A 77 -0.93 12.86 5.33
CA SER A 77 -1.19 13.71 4.17
C SER A 77 -0.78 13.00 2.88
N SER A 78 -1.67 13.03 1.88
CA SER A 78 -1.41 12.45 0.56
C SER A 78 -0.39 13.26 -0.24
N LEU A 79 -0.30 14.58 -0.02
CA LEU A 79 0.76 15.42 -0.57
C LEU A 79 1.75 15.84 0.53
N TRP A 80 3.03 15.76 0.23
CA TRP A 80 4.10 16.12 1.16
C TRP A 80 5.31 16.69 0.41
N SER A 81 6.02 17.64 1.03
CA SER A 81 7.30 18.17 0.54
C SER A 81 8.32 18.13 1.68
N PRO A 82 9.58 17.73 1.43
CA PRO A 82 10.66 17.91 2.40
C PRO A 82 11.09 19.36 2.56
N GLN A 83 10.75 20.22 1.60
CA GLN A 83 11.18 21.62 1.53
C GLN A 83 10.07 22.52 2.09
N GLU A 84 10.36 23.16 3.22
CA GLU A 84 9.52 24.22 3.80
C GLU A 84 9.89 25.62 3.28
N ARG A 85 11.09 25.77 2.70
CA ARG A 85 11.59 27.00 2.09
C ARG A 85 12.34 26.70 0.81
N ILE A 86 12.29 27.63 -0.13
CA ILE A 86 13.08 27.60 -1.36
C ILE A 86 13.80 28.94 -1.52
N THR A 87 14.99 28.92 -2.12
CA THR A 87 15.74 30.12 -2.48
C THR A 87 15.77 30.24 -4.00
N LEU A 88 15.50 31.45 -4.49
CA LEU A 88 15.52 31.78 -5.91
C LEU A 88 16.47 32.95 -6.11
N GLU A 89 17.44 32.77 -7.01
CA GLU A 89 18.24 33.90 -7.48
C GLU A 89 17.41 34.80 -8.41
N ALA A 90 17.83 36.05 -8.57
CA ALA A 90 17.18 36.97 -9.48
C ALA A 90 17.10 36.36 -10.90
N LYS A 91 15.88 36.25 -11.45
CA LYS A 91 15.59 35.60 -12.74
C LYS A 91 15.96 34.11 -12.82
N GLY A 92 16.26 33.47 -11.70
CA GLY A 92 16.53 32.04 -11.60
C GLY A 92 15.25 31.21 -11.50
N SER A 93 15.43 29.89 -11.52
CA SER A 93 14.37 28.90 -11.29
C SER A 93 14.86 27.84 -10.32
N THR A 94 13.96 27.30 -9.51
CA THR A 94 14.25 26.16 -8.61
C THR A 94 13.17 25.10 -8.75
N THR A 95 13.46 23.89 -8.27
CA THR A 95 12.52 22.77 -8.27
C THR A 95 12.08 22.47 -6.85
N LEU A 96 10.77 22.54 -6.62
CA LEU A 96 10.14 22.04 -5.39
C LEU A 96 9.81 20.55 -5.57
N GLN A 97 10.38 19.70 -4.73
CA GLN A 97 10.06 18.28 -4.72
C GLN A 97 8.76 18.05 -3.94
N VAL A 98 7.78 17.43 -4.59
CA VAL A 98 6.51 17.05 -3.97
C VAL A 98 6.28 15.56 -4.14
N GLN A 99 5.99 14.89 -3.04
CA GLN A 99 5.56 13.50 -2.99
C GLN A 99 4.03 13.43 -2.96
N PHE A 100 3.47 12.61 -3.86
CA PHE A 100 2.06 12.23 -3.85
C PHE A 100 1.94 10.74 -3.48
N LEU A 101 1.32 10.45 -2.34
CA LEU A 101 1.13 9.11 -1.79
C LEU A 101 -0.27 8.99 -1.15
N PRO A 102 -1.33 8.81 -1.96
CA PRO A 102 -2.68 8.64 -1.46
C PRO A 102 -2.88 7.23 -0.88
N PHE A 103 -3.66 7.14 0.20
CA PHE A 103 -4.07 5.87 0.83
C PHE A 103 -5.51 5.48 0.48
N GLN A 104 -6.22 6.33 -0.26
CA GLN A 104 -7.58 6.10 -0.72
C GLN A 104 -7.67 6.42 -2.21
N LEU A 105 -8.68 5.85 -2.87
CA LEU A 105 -8.99 6.18 -4.26
C LEU A 105 -9.69 7.53 -4.32
N GLY A 106 -9.52 8.25 -5.44
CA GLY A 106 -10.20 9.53 -5.68
C GLY A 106 -9.26 10.65 -6.10
N ASP A 107 -9.84 11.84 -6.22
CA ASP A 107 -9.13 13.05 -6.65
C ASP A 107 -8.73 13.89 -5.45
N TYR A 108 -7.51 14.42 -5.50
CA TYR A 108 -6.88 15.21 -4.46
C TYR A 108 -6.47 16.56 -5.02
N SER A 109 -6.73 17.61 -4.26
CA SER A 109 -6.23 18.95 -4.54
C SER A 109 -5.52 19.51 -3.31
N CYS A 110 -4.44 20.25 -3.54
CA CYS A 110 -3.70 20.94 -2.49
C CYS A 110 -3.18 22.27 -3.05
N THR A 111 -3.24 23.33 -2.26
CA THR A 111 -2.65 24.62 -2.65
C THR A 111 -1.31 24.78 -1.95
N VAL A 112 -0.25 25.01 -2.72
CA VAL A 112 1.07 25.41 -2.22
C VAL A 112 1.13 26.92 -2.25
N LEU A 113 1.24 27.55 -1.09
CA LEU A 113 1.40 28.99 -0.94
C LEU A 113 2.88 29.33 -0.75
N PHE A 114 3.40 30.20 -1.59
CA PHE A 114 4.70 30.84 -1.42
C PHE A 114 4.47 32.26 -0.93
N ALA A 115 5.17 32.63 0.13
CA ALA A 115 5.08 33.95 0.72
C ALA A 115 6.48 34.43 1.06
N ASP A 116 6.81 35.63 0.60
CA ASP A 116 8.02 36.35 0.94
C ASP A 116 7.68 37.82 1.26
N ALA A 117 8.30 38.36 2.31
CA ALA A 117 8.00 39.72 2.77
C ALA A 117 8.41 40.81 1.76
N GLU A 118 9.40 40.55 0.91
CA GLU A 118 9.94 41.51 -0.06
C GLU A 118 9.31 41.35 -1.44
N VAL A 119 9.00 40.11 -1.85
CA VAL A 119 8.52 39.81 -3.21
C VAL A 119 7.02 39.52 -3.30
N GLY A 120 6.35 39.38 -2.15
CA GLY A 120 4.91 39.12 -2.06
C GLY A 120 4.54 37.63 -2.06
N GLU A 121 3.28 37.33 -2.37
CA GLU A 121 2.71 35.99 -2.27
C GLU A 121 2.18 35.49 -3.62
N PHE A 122 2.35 34.20 -3.88
CA PHE A 122 1.72 33.50 -5.00
C PHE A 122 1.45 32.05 -4.63
N SER A 123 0.53 31.39 -5.34
CA SER A 123 0.17 30.02 -5.06
C SER A 123 0.02 29.15 -6.32
N TYR A 124 0.21 27.85 -6.11
CA TYR A 124 -0.03 26.82 -7.12
C TYR A 124 -1.04 25.81 -6.59
N GLU A 125 -1.99 25.43 -7.42
CA GLU A 125 -2.87 24.30 -7.15
C GLU A 125 -2.25 23.02 -7.71
N LEU A 126 -1.99 22.05 -6.83
CA LEU A 126 -1.58 20.70 -7.18
C LEU A 126 -2.82 19.82 -7.23
N ARG A 127 -2.97 19.06 -8.33
CA ARG A 127 -4.03 18.06 -8.50
C ARG A 127 -3.42 16.68 -8.73
N GLY A 128 -3.91 15.70 -7.99
CA GLY A 128 -3.50 14.30 -8.12
C GLY A 128 -4.71 13.38 -8.11
N SER A 129 -4.67 12.32 -8.90
CA SER A 129 -5.73 11.30 -8.93
C SER A 129 -5.16 9.96 -8.48
N SER A 130 -5.81 9.32 -7.52
CA SER A 130 -5.51 7.98 -7.03
C SER A 130 -6.38 6.96 -7.75
N THR A 131 -5.74 6.05 -8.48
CA THR A 131 -6.39 4.97 -9.24
C THR A 131 -6.16 3.62 -8.55
N LEU A 132 -6.80 2.59 -9.10
CA LEU A 132 -6.58 1.21 -8.70
C LEU A 132 -5.06 0.85 -8.65
N PRO A 133 -4.61 0.15 -7.59
CA PRO A 133 -3.20 -0.24 -7.46
C PRO A 133 -2.84 -1.35 -8.47
N PRO A 134 -1.55 -1.56 -8.75
CA PRO A 134 -1.12 -2.71 -9.54
C PRO A 134 -1.49 -4.05 -8.86
N PRO A 135 -1.67 -5.13 -9.63
CA PRO A 135 -1.91 -6.46 -9.07
C PRO A 135 -0.80 -6.88 -8.10
N ILE A 136 -1.19 -7.47 -6.97
CA ILE A 136 -0.29 -8.00 -5.94
C ILE A 136 0.38 -9.29 -6.43
N GLU A 137 -0.40 -10.16 -7.09
CA GLU A 137 0.03 -11.48 -7.54
C GLU A 137 -0.77 -11.91 -8.79
N VAL A 138 -0.16 -12.77 -9.61
CA VAL A 138 -0.84 -13.49 -10.69
C VAL A 138 -1.19 -14.90 -10.21
N LEU A 139 -2.46 -15.26 -10.27
CA LEU A 139 -3.01 -16.54 -9.87
C LEU A 139 -3.27 -17.39 -11.13
N PRO A 140 -2.41 -18.39 -11.42
CA PRO A 140 -2.59 -19.25 -12.59
C PRO A 140 -3.63 -20.36 -12.33
N PHE A 141 -4.40 -20.69 -13.36
CA PHE A 141 -5.37 -21.78 -13.40
C PHE A 141 -5.17 -22.60 -14.67
N ASN A 142 -5.34 -23.92 -14.55
CA ASN A 142 -5.37 -24.83 -15.69
C ASN A 142 -6.65 -25.65 -15.62
N SER A 143 -7.32 -25.82 -16.76
CA SER A 143 -8.51 -26.67 -16.86
C SER A 143 -8.66 -27.22 -18.28
N GLU A 144 -9.55 -28.18 -18.46
CA GLU A 144 -10.01 -28.64 -19.77
C GLU A 144 -11.32 -27.94 -20.13
N ALA A 145 -11.64 -27.86 -21.42
CA ALA A 145 -12.86 -27.19 -21.86
C ALA A 145 -14.10 -27.84 -21.26
N SER A 146 -15.06 -27.00 -20.83
CA SER A 146 -16.28 -27.44 -20.14
C SER A 146 -16.07 -28.17 -18.81
N SER A 147 -14.84 -28.19 -18.29
CA SER A 147 -14.53 -28.62 -16.93
C SER A 147 -14.39 -27.42 -15.99
N SER A 148 -14.46 -27.65 -14.68
CA SER A 148 -14.19 -26.60 -13.70
C SER A 148 -13.13 -27.02 -12.69
N THR A 149 -12.13 -26.17 -12.52
CA THR A 149 -11.03 -26.37 -11.56
C THR A 149 -11.24 -25.49 -10.34
N LEU A 150 -11.03 -26.06 -9.15
CA LEU A 150 -11.00 -25.33 -7.89
C LEU A 150 -9.55 -25.12 -7.45
N LYS A 151 -9.24 -23.91 -6.98
CA LYS A 151 -7.94 -23.54 -6.42
C LYS A 151 -8.13 -22.79 -5.12
N GLU A 152 -7.46 -23.26 -4.08
CA GLU A 152 -7.35 -22.55 -2.81
C GLU A 152 -6.22 -21.52 -2.90
N VAL A 153 -6.52 -20.27 -2.57
CA VAL A 153 -5.56 -19.15 -2.57
C VAL A 153 -5.55 -18.50 -1.20
N THR A 154 -4.39 -18.41 -0.58
CA THR A 154 -4.24 -17.75 0.73
C THR A 154 -4.03 -16.26 0.54
N LEU A 155 -4.93 -15.43 1.06
CA LEU A 155 -4.76 -13.98 1.05
C LEU A 155 -4.00 -13.53 2.32
N PRO A 156 -2.94 -12.73 2.21
CA PRO A 156 -2.23 -12.25 3.39
C PRO A 156 -3.13 -11.31 4.20
N PHE A 157 -3.12 -11.37 5.53
CA PHE A 157 -3.86 -10.38 6.32
C PHE A 157 -3.35 -8.96 6.05
N ARG A 158 -2.03 -8.79 6.01
CA ARG A 158 -1.38 -7.50 5.72
C ARG A 158 -1.29 -7.25 4.21
N ASN A 159 -1.77 -6.09 3.77
CA ASN A 159 -1.58 -5.66 2.39
C ASN A 159 -0.13 -5.18 2.17
N PRO A 160 0.67 -5.85 1.32
CA PRO A 160 2.06 -5.48 1.08
C PRO A 160 2.24 -4.08 0.47
N LEU A 161 1.25 -3.58 -0.30
CA LEU A 161 1.31 -2.23 -0.88
C LEU A 161 1.10 -1.15 0.18
N ILE A 162 0.19 -1.39 1.14
CA ILE A 162 -0.03 -0.48 2.26
C ILE A 162 1.19 -0.46 3.19
N GLU A 163 1.81 -1.61 3.46
CA GLU A 163 3.03 -1.68 4.28
C GLU A 163 4.20 -0.93 3.61
N LYS A 164 4.34 -1.02 2.29
CA LYS A 164 5.31 -0.21 1.53
C LYS A 164 5.02 1.29 1.64
N ALA A 165 3.76 1.70 1.46
CA ALA A 165 3.35 3.10 1.59
C ALA A 165 3.60 3.63 3.02
N ARG A 166 3.31 2.81 4.03
CA ARG A 166 3.61 3.10 5.44
C ARG A 166 5.10 3.35 5.66
N ALA A 167 5.98 2.50 5.10
CA ALA A 167 7.43 2.69 5.23
C ALA A 167 7.87 4.06 4.67
N ILE A 168 7.38 4.41 3.47
CA ILE A 168 7.68 5.72 2.84
C ILE A 168 7.27 6.89 3.75
N VAL A 169 6.10 6.80 4.41
CA VAL A 169 5.61 7.84 5.32
C VAL A 169 6.49 7.96 6.56
N LEU A 170 6.91 6.83 7.13
CA LEU A 170 7.80 6.81 8.30
C LEU A 170 9.21 7.34 7.98
N ASP A 171 9.60 7.34 6.72
CA ASP A 171 10.89 7.86 6.25
C ASP A 171 10.85 9.35 5.86
N ARG A 172 9.67 10.00 5.86
CA ARG A 172 9.52 11.43 5.47
C ARG A 172 10.33 12.38 6.35
N SER A 173 10.21 12.26 7.67
CA SER A 173 10.94 13.09 8.64
C SER A 173 10.87 12.47 10.04
N VAL A 174 11.76 12.87 10.95
CA VAL A 174 11.71 12.44 12.35
C VAL A 174 10.38 12.80 13.01
N LYS A 175 9.89 14.02 12.78
CA LYS A 175 8.60 14.50 13.29
C LYS A 175 7.43 13.65 12.78
N GLU A 176 7.41 13.33 11.49
CA GLU A 176 6.36 12.50 10.89
C GLU A 176 6.47 11.05 11.36
N LYS A 177 7.70 10.52 11.50
CA LYS A 177 7.96 9.19 12.05
C LYS A 177 7.45 9.06 13.48
N GLU A 178 7.67 10.05 14.33
CA GLU A 178 7.15 10.07 15.70
C GLU A 178 5.63 10.19 15.72
N ARG A 179 5.07 11.13 14.95
CA ARG A 179 3.61 11.35 14.86
C ARG A 179 2.89 10.10 14.35
N MET A 180 3.32 9.57 13.22
CA MET A 180 2.73 8.39 12.58
C MET A 180 3.08 7.10 13.30
N GLY A 181 4.27 7.02 13.91
CA GLY A 181 4.66 5.93 14.78
C GLY A 181 3.76 5.83 16.03
N ASN A 182 3.30 6.95 16.58
CA ASN A 182 2.35 6.95 17.68
C ASN A 182 0.92 6.61 17.22
N LEU A 183 0.50 7.09 16.05
CA LEU A 183 -0.85 6.85 15.49
C LEU A 183 -1.05 5.41 15.00
N TRP A 184 -0.06 4.85 14.31
CA TRP A 184 -0.08 3.48 13.80
C TRP A 184 0.50 2.48 14.81
N GLY A 185 1.33 2.94 15.74
CA GLY A 185 2.04 2.06 16.67
C GLY A 185 2.92 1.05 15.94
N LYS A 186 3.15 -0.09 16.62
CA LYS A 186 3.67 -1.32 16.00
C LYS A 186 2.59 -2.13 15.26
N GLU A 187 1.34 -1.68 15.32
CA GLU A 187 0.20 -2.42 14.80
C GLU A 187 -0.09 -2.05 13.34
N PRO A 188 -0.74 -2.93 12.57
CA PRO A 188 -1.18 -2.59 11.22
C PRO A 188 -2.21 -1.45 11.25
N LEU A 189 -2.29 -0.70 10.15
CA LEU A 189 -3.30 0.34 9.90
C LEU A 189 -4.74 -0.16 10.13
N LEU A 190 -4.96 -1.45 9.88
CA LEU A 190 -6.24 -2.14 10.02
C LEU A 190 -6.19 -3.02 11.28
N ARG A 191 -7.18 -2.88 12.15
CA ARG A 191 -7.35 -3.70 13.37
C ARG A 191 -8.56 -4.62 13.22
N GLY A 192 -8.49 -5.80 13.84
CA GLY A 192 -9.60 -6.76 13.89
C GLY A 192 -9.71 -7.63 12.64
N PRO A 193 -10.72 -8.51 12.55
CA PRO A 193 -10.99 -9.22 11.31
C PRO A 193 -11.24 -8.20 10.20
N LEU A 194 -10.49 -8.31 9.10
CA LEU A 194 -10.59 -7.43 7.95
C LEU A 194 -11.59 -8.05 6.97
N SER A 195 -12.81 -7.52 6.96
CA SER A 195 -13.83 -7.91 5.99
C SER A 195 -13.53 -7.31 4.62
N LEU A 196 -13.36 -8.19 3.64
CA LEU A 196 -13.13 -7.85 2.24
C LEU A 196 -14.36 -8.20 1.40
N GLN A 197 -14.78 -7.28 0.57
CA GLN A 197 -15.72 -7.50 -0.52
C GLN A 197 -14.95 -7.94 -1.76
N LEU A 198 -15.37 -9.03 -2.39
CA LEU A 198 -14.71 -9.66 -3.52
C LEU A 198 -15.53 -9.47 -4.79
N SER A 199 -14.89 -8.95 -5.84
CA SER A 199 -15.50 -8.79 -7.17
C SER A 199 -14.62 -9.42 -8.24
N TYR A 200 -15.26 -10.18 -9.14
CA TYR A 200 -14.61 -10.95 -10.19
C TYR A 200 -14.83 -10.25 -11.54
N GLY A 201 -13.74 -9.92 -12.23
CA GLY A 201 -13.79 -9.22 -13.52
C GLY A 201 -14.24 -10.08 -14.71
N SER A 202 -14.66 -11.33 -14.48
CA SER A 202 -15.08 -12.27 -15.53
C SER A 202 -15.98 -13.35 -14.96
N THR A 203 -16.91 -13.85 -15.78
CA THR A 203 -17.83 -14.93 -15.43
C THR A 203 -17.18 -16.31 -15.41
N PHE A 204 -15.98 -16.46 -16.00
CA PHE A 204 -15.24 -17.72 -15.98
C PHE A 204 -14.56 -17.98 -14.62
N PHE A 205 -14.46 -16.95 -13.78
CA PHE A 205 -13.92 -17.03 -12.44
C PHE A 205 -15.02 -16.74 -11.42
N SER A 206 -15.10 -17.53 -10.36
CA SER A 206 -16.06 -17.31 -9.28
C SER A 206 -15.52 -17.75 -7.92
N GLY A 207 -16.15 -17.28 -6.86
CA GLY A 207 -15.84 -17.61 -5.48
C GLY A 207 -16.78 -16.86 -4.54
N PRO A 208 -16.48 -16.80 -3.23
CA PRO A 208 -17.30 -16.07 -2.27
C PRO A 208 -17.30 -14.57 -2.57
N ALA A 209 -18.40 -13.88 -2.23
CA ALA A 209 -18.53 -12.43 -2.37
C ALA A 209 -17.84 -11.67 -1.22
N GLU A 210 -17.62 -12.32 -0.08
CA GLU A 210 -17.02 -11.74 1.11
C GLU A 210 -15.99 -12.68 1.72
N LEU A 211 -14.95 -12.12 2.32
CA LEU A 211 -13.93 -12.87 3.05
C LEU A 211 -13.42 -12.07 4.24
N ASP A 212 -13.48 -12.67 5.43
CA ASP A 212 -12.87 -12.10 6.63
C ASP A 212 -11.44 -12.61 6.78
N LEU A 213 -10.49 -11.67 6.79
CA LEU A 213 -9.11 -11.98 7.09
C LEU A 213 -8.81 -11.80 8.56
N VAL A 214 -8.09 -12.75 9.16
CA VAL A 214 -7.61 -12.70 10.54
C VAL A 214 -6.09 -12.58 10.60
N ASP A 215 -5.60 -11.82 11.59
CA ASP A 215 -4.17 -11.63 11.85
C ASP A 215 -3.59 -12.85 12.59
N ASN A 216 -3.15 -13.86 11.84
CA ASN A 216 -2.55 -15.07 12.40
C ASN A 216 -1.10 -14.86 12.90
N GLU A 217 -0.42 -13.78 12.51
CA GLU A 217 0.98 -13.53 12.85
C GLU A 217 1.18 -13.11 14.32
N ARG A 218 0.16 -12.54 14.98
CA ARG A 218 0.23 -12.16 16.41
C ARG A 218 0.45 -13.35 17.36
N ARG A 219 0.18 -14.58 16.93
CA ARG A 219 0.24 -15.77 17.81
C ARG A 219 1.65 -16.32 18.01
N GLY A 220 2.60 -16.04 17.11
CA GLY A 220 3.96 -16.59 17.16
C GLY A 220 4.87 -16.02 18.27
N GLY A 221 4.46 -14.93 18.94
CA GLY A 221 5.35 -14.12 19.80
C GLY A 221 5.31 -14.41 21.31
N ARG A 222 4.57 -15.42 21.79
CA ARG A 222 4.51 -15.77 23.23
C ARG A 222 4.60 -17.28 23.47
N GLY A 223 5.61 -17.93 22.88
CA GLY A 223 6.11 -19.21 23.40
C GLY A 223 7.02 -18.94 24.59
N GLY A 224 6.45 -18.97 25.80
CA GLY A 224 7.20 -18.80 27.05
C GLY A 224 8.34 -19.81 27.14
N GLY A 225 9.58 -19.30 27.21
CA GLY A 225 10.74 -20.11 27.53
C GLY A 225 10.55 -20.72 28.91
N VAL A 226 10.24 -22.02 28.94
CA VAL A 226 10.40 -22.85 30.13
C VAL A 226 11.91 -22.97 30.37
N ARG A 227 12.46 -22.04 31.13
CA ARG A 227 13.77 -22.18 31.74
C ARG A 227 13.62 -23.16 32.89
N SER A 228 14.14 -24.36 32.68
CA SER A 228 14.45 -25.29 33.76
C SER A 228 15.52 -24.67 34.67
N SER A 229 15.18 -24.35 35.91
CA SER A 229 16.15 -24.32 37.00
C SER A 229 15.52 -24.92 38.24
N GLY A 230 15.99 -26.10 38.61
CA GLY A 230 15.71 -26.67 39.92
C GLY A 230 16.47 -25.92 41.01
N ALA A 231 15.83 -25.78 42.17
CA ALA A 231 16.40 -26.03 43.50
C ALA A 231 15.40 -25.59 44.60
N SER A 232 14.86 -26.60 45.29
CA SER A 232 14.55 -26.68 46.72
C SER A 232 14.29 -25.42 47.56
N THR A 233 13.17 -25.37 48.30
CA THR A 233 13.16 -25.53 49.78
C THR A 233 11.73 -25.54 50.36
N LEU A 234 11.61 -26.26 51.49
CA LEU A 234 10.44 -26.61 52.30
C LEU A 234 9.71 -25.43 52.98
N GLY A 235 8.43 -25.65 53.31
CA GLY A 235 7.64 -24.95 54.35
C GLY A 235 6.15 -24.92 54.00
N SER A 236 5.34 -25.95 54.29
CA SER A 236 4.71 -26.36 55.57
C SER A 236 3.55 -25.47 56.07
N LEU A 237 2.41 -26.14 56.25
CA LEU A 237 1.27 -25.91 57.17
C LEU A 237 0.10 -24.97 56.78
N ALA A 238 -0.97 -25.64 56.34
CA ALA A 238 -2.30 -25.72 56.96
C ALA A 238 -3.03 -24.42 57.39
N GLY A 239 -4.13 -24.15 56.70
CA GLY A 239 -5.18 -23.23 57.14
C GLY A 239 -6.49 -23.50 56.39
N SER A 240 -7.37 -24.28 57.01
CA SER A 240 -8.72 -24.59 56.55
C SER A 240 -9.60 -23.34 56.47
N GLY A 241 -10.32 -23.16 55.35
CA GLY A 241 -11.25 -22.05 55.17
C GLY A 241 -12.30 -22.33 54.10
N VAL A 242 -13.43 -22.89 54.54
CA VAL A 242 -14.82 -22.71 54.06
C VAL A 242 -15.02 -22.49 52.55
N GLY A 243 -15.52 -23.53 51.88
CA GLY A 243 -16.00 -23.46 50.51
C GLY A 243 -17.38 -22.79 50.37
N THR A 244 -17.47 -21.85 49.44
CA THR A 244 -18.72 -21.46 48.78
C THR A 244 -18.47 -21.51 47.26
N PRO A 245 -19.32 -22.17 46.46
CA PRO A 245 -19.09 -22.31 45.03
C PRO A 245 -19.50 -21.03 44.31
N ARG A 246 -18.53 -20.29 43.76
CA ARG A 246 -18.80 -19.20 42.81
C ARG A 246 -19.10 -19.81 41.43
N ALA A 247 -20.28 -19.47 40.94
CA ALA A 247 -20.80 -19.82 39.63
C ALA A 247 -19.78 -19.54 38.51
N ARG A 248 -19.62 -20.53 37.63
CA ARG A 248 -18.98 -20.40 36.33
C ARG A 248 -19.69 -19.29 35.56
N ASN A 249 -19.00 -18.18 35.32
CA ASN A 249 -19.29 -17.38 34.15
C ASN A 249 -18.80 -18.17 32.95
N ASP A 250 -19.69 -18.97 32.36
CA ASP A 250 -19.53 -19.50 31.01
C ASP A 250 -19.58 -18.30 30.04
N ALA A 251 -18.42 -17.66 29.86
CA ALA A 251 -18.21 -16.81 28.70
C ALA A 251 -18.35 -17.71 27.46
N PRO A 252 -19.07 -17.29 26.41
CA PRO A 252 -19.19 -18.07 25.19
C PRO A 252 -17.77 -18.34 24.64
N PRO A 253 -17.52 -19.52 24.08
CA PRO A 253 -16.20 -19.85 23.56
C PRO A 253 -15.85 -18.80 22.51
N THR A 254 -14.77 -18.07 22.75
CA THR A 254 -14.11 -17.26 21.73
C THR A 254 -13.89 -18.17 20.53
N ALA A 255 -14.55 -17.84 19.41
CA ALA A 255 -14.51 -18.61 18.18
C ALA A 255 -13.06 -19.05 17.90
N GLN A 256 -12.82 -20.35 17.95
CA GLN A 256 -11.55 -20.92 17.54
C GLN A 256 -11.34 -20.49 16.09
N ALA A 257 -10.36 -19.61 15.86
CA ALA A 257 -9.94 -19.27 14.52
C ALA A 257 -9.51 -20.57 13.81
N SER A 258 -10.30 -20.95 12.80
CA SER A 258 -10.11 -22.17 12.04
C SER A 258 -8.71 -22.19 11.40
N ALA A 259 -8.10 -23.37 11.32
CA ALA A 259 -6.85 -23.58 10.57
C ALA A 259 -6.97 -23.19 9.07
N ASP A 260 -8.20 -22.95 8.61
CA ASP A 260 -8.53 -22.52 7.25
C ASP A 260 -8.73 -21.01 7.08
N ALA A 261 -8.40 -20.20 8.08
CA ALA A 261 -8.59 -18.77 7.98
C ALA A 261 -7.74 -18.13 6.87
N ASN A 262 -8.28 -17.13 6.17
CA ASN A 262 -7.68 -16.40 5.05
C ASN A 262 -7.53 -17.17 3.73
N LYS A 263 -8.14 -18.35 3.63
CA LYS A 263 -8.17 -19.12 2.38
C LYS A 263 -9.38 -18.74 1.54
N LEU A 264 -9.14 -18.45 0.27
CA LEU A 264 -10.13 -18.14 -0.73
C LEU A 264 -10.22 -19.29 -1.73
N LEU A 265 -11.38 -19.94 -1.80
CA LEU A 265 -11.64 -20.95 -2.81
C LEU A 265 -12.10 -20.29 -4.11
N LEU A 266 -11.27 -20.36 -5.15
CA LEU A 266 -11.54 -19.83 -6.47
C LEU A 266 -11.89 -20.95 -7.44
N ARG A 267 -12.96 -20.76 -8.20
CA ARG A 267 -13.40 -21.64 -9.27
C ARG A 267 -13.08 -21.01 -10.62
N PHE A 268 -12.47 -21.79 -11.49
CA PHE A 268 -12.29 -21.48 -12.91
C PHE A 268 -13.12 -22.45 -13.75
N SER A 269 -14.02 -21.94 -14.60
CA SER A 269 -14.97 -22.72 -15.40
C SER A 269 -14.98 -22.23 -16.85
N PRO A 270 -13.94 -22.53 -17.65
CA PRO A 270 -13.87 -22.14 -19.06
C PRO A 270 -14.87 -22.93 -19.92
N ALA A 271 -15.49 -22.25 -20.88
CA ALA A 271 -16.38 -22.91 -21.85
C ALA A 271 -15.60 -23.54 -23.01
N GLU A 272 -14.65 -22.80 -23.56
CA GLU A 272 -13.90 -23.17 -24.75
C GLU A 272 -12.38 -23.23 -24.48
N PRO A 273 -11.60 -23.98 -25.27
CA PRO A 273 -10.14 -23.94 -25.20
C PRO A 273 -9.62 -22.53 -25.46
N GLY A 274 -8.61 -22.10 -24.70
CA GLY A 274 -8.07 -20.75 -24.85
C GLY A 274 -7.42 -20.20 -23.59
N GLN A 275 -7.05 -18.92 -23.68
CA GLN A 275 -6.47 -18.15 -22.57
C GLN A 275 -7.51 -17.17 -22.03
N TYR A 276 -7.62 -17.12 -20.70
CA TYR A 276 -8.60 -16.33 -19.98
C TYR A 276 -7.88 -15.43 -18.99
N THR A 277 -8.11 -14.13 -19.07
CA THR A 277 -7.56 -13.15 -18.13
C THR A 277 -8.69 -12.37 -17.46
N ALA A 278 -8.53 -12.12 -16.17
CA ALA A 278 -9.46 -11.32 -15.39
C ALA A 278 -8.74 -10.72 -14.17
N GLU A 279 -9.42 -9.82 -13.47
CA GLU A 279 -8.95 -9.29 -12.19
C GLU A 279 -9.91 -9.71 -11.08
N LEU A 280 -9.36 -10.06 -9.92
CA LEU A 280 -10.08 -10.16 -8.66
C LEU A 280 -9.79 -8.89 -7.86
N LEU A 281 -10.85 -8.13 -7.57
CA LEU A 281 -10.79 -6.96 -6.70
C LEU A 281 -11.21 -7.40 -5.30
N ALA A 282 -10.35 -7.13 -4.31
CA ALA A 282 -10.65 -7.33 -2.90
C ALA A 282 -10.61 -5.98 -2.19
N LEU A 283 -11.76 -5.56 -1.65
CA LEU A 283 -12.03 -4.18 -1.25
C LEU A 283 -12.51 -4.09 0.20
N SER A 284 -11.98 -3.11 0.92
CA SER A 284 -12.41 -2.65 2.24
C SER A 284 -12.19 -1.12 2.29
N PRO A 285 -12.82 -0.35 3.20
CA PRO A 285 -12.77 1.11 3.16
C PRO A 285 -11.37 1.74 3.07
N LEU A 286 -10.35 1.07 3.61
CA LEU A 286 -8.95 1.50 3.58
C LEU A 286 -8.00 0.45 2.99
N ASP A 287 -8.53 -0.60 2.34
CA ASP A 287 -7.72 -1.66 1.74
C ASP A 287 -8.24 -2.00 0.34
N VAL A 288 -7.41 -1.77 -0.65
CA VAL A 288 -7.70 -2.10 -2.05
C VAL A 288 -6.61 -3.04 -2.54
N ARG A 289 -7.03 -4.21 -3.02
CA ARG A 289 -6.13 -5.24 -3.53
C ARG A 289 -6.64 -5.73 -4.87
N ILE A 290 -5.70 -5.99 -5.76
CA ILE A 290 -5.97 -6.57 -7.07
C ILE A 290 -5.14 -7.82 -7.22
N TYR A 291 -5.75 -8.89 -7.71
CA TYR A 291 -5.09 -10.12 -8.09
C TYR A 291 -5.39 -10.38 -9.58
N SER A 292 -4.35 -10.69 -10.36
CA SER A 292 -4.55 -11.06 -11.75
C SER A 292 -4.91 -12.54 -11.82
N LEU A 293 -6.02 -12.88 -12.46
CA LEU A 293 -6.44 -14.26 -12.72
C LEU A 293 -6.00 -14.64 -14.13
N ALA A 294 -5.23 -15.71 -14.28
CA ALA A 294 -4.74 -16.18 -15.56
C ALA A 294 -5.10 -17.66 -15.74
N GLY A 295 -6.11 -17.94 -16.56
CA GLY A 295 -6.60 -19.30 -16.83
C GLY A 295 -6.17 -19.78 -18.21
N SER A 296 -5.62 -20.99 -18.27
CA SER A 296 -5.35 -21.71 -19.51
C SER A 296 -6.30 -22.90 -19.62
N CYS A 297 -6.98 -23.02 -20.76
CA CYS A 297 -7.93 -24.09 -21.05
C CYS A 297 -7.47 -24.91 -22.25
N ALA A 298 -7.28 -26.23 -22.06
CA ALA A 298 -6.96 -27.17 -23.13
C ALA A 298 -8.23 -27.76 -23.77
N ALA A 299 -8.11 -28.22 -25.03
CA ALA A 299 -9.16 -29.00 -25.66
C ALA A 299 -9.40 -30.33 -24.91
N PRO A 300 -10.63 -30.86 -24.89
CA PRO A 300 -10.89 -32.18 -24.34
C PRO A 300 -10.04 -33.21 -25.09
N GLY A 301 -9.32 -34.05 -24.35
CA GLY A 301 -8.54 -35.16 -24.89
C GLY A 301 -9.39 -36.31 -25.40
#